data_AF-I4ANV9-F1
#
_entry.id   AF-I4ANV9-F1
#
_cell.length_a   1.000
_cell.length_b   1.000
_cell.length_c   1.000
_cell.angle_alpha   90.00
_cell.angle_beta   90.00
_cell.angle_gamma   90.00
#
_symmetry.space_group_name_H-M   'P 1'
#
loop_
_entity.id
_entity.type
_entity.pdbx_description
1 polymer ?
#
loop_
_entity_poly.entity_id
_entity_poly.type
_entity_poly.pdbx_seq_one_letter_code
_entity_poly.pdbx_strand_id
1 'polypeptide(L)'
;MSEIIQIQCPLEDCKSYYDYNQPQNDMVALEAEWKRDYNIEPENINLWGEIPKIGQLHEVTIRGAIKIDLSQNFWVFYQDPVVFEEGFETKEGIESVAFCLCKKIEIVEIATKKMTLKVKILEVMTLKQMSNLSEGTSRVANVKEVVASNYADIKK
;
A
#
# COMPACT_ATOMS: atom_id res chain seq x y z
N MET A 1 -16.48 8.62 -15.48
CA MET A 1 -16.50 9.83 -14.65
C MET A 1 -15.34 9.69 -13.68
N SER A 2 -14.49 10.71 -13.58
CA SER A 2 -13.38 10.72 -12.61
C SER A 2 -13.93 10.87 -11.20
N GLU A 3 -13.25 10.28 -10.22
CA GLU A 3 -13.62 10.33 -8.79
C GLU A 3 -12.39 10.71 -7.99
N ILE A 4 -12.10 12.02 -7.96
CA ILE A 4 -10.87 12.55 -7.36
C ILE A 4 -11.11 12.85 -5.89
N ILE A 5 -10.35 12.20 -5.02
CA ILE A 5 -10.34 12.42 -3.57
C ILE A 5 -9.02 13.07 -3.16
N GLN A 6 -9.08 14.02 -2.22
CA GLN A 6 -7.92 14.63 -1.61
C GLN A 6 -7.98 14.51 -0.08
N ILE A 7 -7.00 13.83 0.50
CA ILE A 7 -6.73 13.77 1.94
C ILE A 7 -5.74 14.89 2.28
N GLN A 8 -5.99 15.62 3.35
CA GLN A 8 -5.22 16.80 3.70
C GLN A 8 -4.04 16.47 4.61
N CYS A 9 -3.01 17.32 4.55
CA CYS A 9 -1.92 17.28 5.52
C CYS A 9 -2.45 17.65 6.92
N PRO A 10 -2.00 16.97 7.98
CA PRO A 10 -2.43 17.27 9.35
C PRO A 10 -1.92 18.60 9.90
N LEU A 11 -0.97 19.25 9.22
CA LEU A 11 -0.40 20.55 9.62
C LEU A 11 -1.28 21.70 9.12
N GLU A 12 -1.58 22.66 9.98
CA GLU A 12 -2.29 23.88 9.61
C GLU A 12 -1.54 24.60 8.47
N ASP A 13 -2.30 25.11 7.49
CA ASP A 13 -1.80 25.76 6.26
C ASP A 13 -0.93 24.91 5.32
N CYS A 14 -0.74 23.62 5.58
CA CYS A 14 -0.04 22.74 4.66
C CYS A 14 -0.95 22.34 3.48
N LYS A 15 -0.71 22.99 2.34
CA LYS A 15 -1.38 22.69 1.06
C LYS A 15 -0.70 21.61 0.26
N SER A 16 0.42 21.08 0.75
CA SER A 16 1.18 20.03 0.08
C SER A 16 0.44 18.70 0.17
N TYR A 17 0.37 18.02 -0.97
CA TYR A 17 -0.14 16.66 -1.09
C TYR A 17 0.68 15.94 -2.16
N TYR A 18 0.73 14.62 -2.08
CA TYR A 18 1.23 13.79 -3.15
C TYR A 18 0.12 13.60 -4.20
N ASP A 19 0.37 13.97 -5.46
CA ASP A 19 -0.57 13.75 -6.56
C ASP A 19 -0.34 12.35 -7.14
N TYR A 20 -1.21 11.40 -6.76
CA TYR A 20 -1.18 10.03 -7.28
C TYR A 20 -1.87 9.98 -8.64
N ASN A 21 -1.08 10.25 -9.67
CA ASN A 21 -1.49 10.15 -11.07
C ASN A 21 -0.46 9.34 -11.86
N GLN A 22 -0.28 8.09 -11.45
CA GLN A 22 0.74 7.22 -12.04
C GLN A 22 0.14 6.44 -13.22
N PRO A 23 0.86 6.30 -14.34
CA PRO A 23 0.48 5.39 -15.41
C PRO A 23 0.31 3.97 -14.86
N GLN A 24 -0.64 3.20 -15.40
CA GLN A 24 -0.92 1.83 -14.94
C GLN A 24 0.31 0.90 -14.95
N ASN A 25 1.33 1.23 -15.75
CA ASN A 25 2.55 0.46 -15.89
C ASN A 25 3.67 0.85 -14.91
N ASP A 26 3.53 1.97 -14.18
CA ASP A 26 4.49 2.42 -13.18
C ASP A 26 4.01 2.01 -11.79
N MET A 27 4.81 1.19 -11.11
CA MET A 27 4.46 0.65 -9.80
C MET A 27 4.90 1.60 -8.69
N VAL A 28 4.06 2.58 -8.38
CA VAL A 28 4.16 3.37 -7.15
C VAL A 28 3.02 2.93 -6.25
N ALA A 29 3.35 2.27 -5.14
CA ALA A 29 2.37 1.77 -4.19
C ALA A 29 2.10 2.77 -3.07
N LEU A 30 0.84 2.84 -2.67
CA LEU A 30 0.40 3.57 -1.49
C LEU A 30 0.58 2.72 -0.25
N GLU A 31 1.13 3.32 0.79
CA GLU A 31 1.11 2.72 2.12
C GLU A 31 -0.32 2.71 2.65
N ALA A 32 -0.75 1.56 3.17
CA ALA A 32 -2.08 1.40 3.73
C ALA A 32 -2.09 0.40 4.89
N GLU A 33 -3.00 0.63 5.83
CA GLU A 33 -3.36 -0.34 6.86
C GLU A 33 -4.38 -1.33 6.27
N TRP A 34 -4.06 -2.61 6.32
CA TRP A 34 -4.93 -3.70 5.85
C TRP A 34 -5.73 -4.24 7.03
N LYS A 35 -7.05 -4.04 7.01
CA LYS A 35 -7.92 -4.46 8.11
C LYS A 35 -8.39 -5.89 7.95
N ARG A 36 -8.46 -6.63 9.05
CA ARG A 36 -9.12 -7.94 9.13
C ARG A 36 -10.65 -7.76 9.21
N ASP A 37 -11.40 -8.62 8.52
CA ASP A 37 -12.86 -8.61 8.52
C ASP A 37 -13.42 -8.69 9.96
N TYR A 38 -14.37 -7.81 10.28
CA TYR A 38 -14.80 -7.41 11.64
C TYR A 38 -15.63 -8.46 12.40
N ASN A 39 -15.70 -9.70 11.94
CA ASN A 39 -16.38 -10.78 12.66
C ASN A 39 -15.52 -11.40 13.79
N ILE A 40 -14.42 -10.75 14.19
CA ILE A 40 -13.49 -11.21 15.23
C ILE A 40 -13.21 -10.04 16.19
N GLU A 41 -13.29 -10.31 17.49
CA GLU A 41 -13.39 -9.35 18.60
C GLU A 41 -12.42 -8.15 18.59
N PRO A 42 -12.82 -7.01 19.18
CA PRO A 42 -12.20 -5.69 19.00
C PRO A 42 -10.91 -5.43 19.80
N GLU A 43 -10.35 -6.43 20.48
CA GLU A 43 -9.31 -6.19 21.51
C GLU A 43 -7.86 -6.34 21.01
N ASN A 44 -7.66 -6.70 19.74
CA ASN A 44 -6.33 -6.76 19.12
C ASN A 44 -6.28 -5.88 17.89
N ILE A 45 -5.13 -5.26 17.64
CA ILE A 45 -4.83 -4.50 16.43
C ILE A 45 -5.04 -5.46 15.23
N ASN A 46 -6.22 -5.39 14.63
CA ASN A 46 -6.73 -6.36 13.65
C ASN A 46 -6.14 -6.10 12.25
N LEU A 47 -4.82 -6.25 12.14
CA LEU A 47 -4.10 -6.17 10.88
C LEU A 47 -4.12 -7.52 10.15
N TRP A 48 -4.26 -7.47 8.83
CA TRP A 48 -4.29 -8.66 7.98
C TRP A 48 -2.87 -9.28 7.90
N GLY A 49 -2.76 -10.59 8.16
CA GLY A 49 -1.48 -11.30 8.30
C GLY A 49 -1.24 -12.41 7.28
N GLU A 50 -1.84 -12.28 6.09
CA GLU A 50 -1.51 -13.15 4.96
C GLU A 50 -1.40 -12.31 3.69
N ILE A 51 -0.52 -12.68 2.76
CA ILE A 51 -0.44 -11.96 1.48
C ILE A 51 -1.83 -11.97 0.79
N PRO A 52 -2.39 -10.79 0.42
CA PRO A 52 -3.67 -10.72 -0.27
C PRO A 52 -3.67 -11.52 -1.58
N LYS A 53 -4.76 -12.22 -1.88
CA LYS A 53 -4.90 -13.04 -3.09
C LYS A 53 -5.75 -12.32 -4.15
N ILE A 54 -5.42 -12.56 -5.42
CA ILE A 54 -6.18 -12.03 -6.56
C ILE A 54 -7.66 -12.43 -6.42
N GLY A 55 -8.55 -11.46 -6.66
CA GLY A 55 -10.00 -11.62 -6.58
C GLY A 55 -10.59 -11.37 -5.19
N GLN A 56 -9.79 -11.36 -4.12
CA GLN A 56 -10.27 -11.07 -2.77
C GLN A 56 -10.70 -9.62 -2.61
N LEU A 57 -11.59 -9.40 -1.64
CA LEU A 57 -12.01 -8.08 -1.18
C LEU A 57 -11.35 -7.79 0.16
N HIS A 58 -10.79 -6.59 0.30
CA HIS A 58 -10.12 -6.14 1.52
C HIS A 58 -10.54 -4.72 1.87
N GLU A 59 -10.56 -4.39 3.16
CA GLU A 59 -10.70 -3.02 3.63
C GLU A 59 -9.29 -2.45 3.89
N VAL A 60 -8.93 -1.40 3.17
CA VAL A 60 -7.62 -0.74 3.27
C VAL A 60 -7.80 0.71 3.72
N THR A 61 -6.96 1.16 4.65
CA THR A 61 -6.96 2.54 5.11
C THR A 61 -5.68 3.23 4.67
N ILE A 62 -5.81 4.21 3.78
CA ILE A 62 -4.70 5.03 3.30
C ILE A 62 -4.65 6.29 4.15
N ARG A 63 -3.45 6.60 4.66
CA ARG A 63 -3.16 7.79 5.47
C ARG A 63 -2.19 8.70 4.73
N GLY A 64 -2.23 9.98 5.09
CA GLY A 64 -1.31 10.98 4.55
C GLY A 64 -1.95 11.92 3.53
N ALA A 65 -1.23 12.99 3.21
CA ALA A 65 -1.71 14.02 2.30
C ALA A 65 -1.60 13.53 0.86
N ILE A 66 -2.70 13.05 0.28
CA ILE A 66 -2.73 12.45 -1.07
C ILE A 66 -3.92 12.97 -1.86
N LYS A 67 -3.72 13.18 -3.15
CA LYS A 67 -4.77 13.38 -4.14
C LYS A 67 -4.75 12.20 -5.12
N ILE A 68 -5.89 11.55 -5.33
CA ILE A 68 -5.99 10.33 -6.14
C ILE A 68 -7.31 10.26 -6.88
N ASP A 69 -7.30 9.81 -8.13
CA ASP A 69 -8.50 9.45 -8.89
C ASP A 69 -8.86 7.97 -8.63
N LEU A 70 -9.85 7.73 -7.78
CA LEU A 70 -10.30 6.39 -7.40
C LEU A 70 -11.12 5.68 -8.48
N SER A 71 -11.35 6.32 -9.63
CA SER A 71 -11.90 5.66 -10.82
C SER A 71 -10.86 4.78 -11.52
N GLN A 72 -9.57 5.00 -11.24
CA GLN A 72 -8.46 4.22 -11.76
C GLN A 72 -8.03 3.13 -10.77
N ASN A 73 -7.31 2.12 -11.28
CA ASN A 73 -6.66 1.15 -10.41
C ASN A 73 -5.40 1.79 -9.80
N PHE A 74 -5.05 1.38 -8.58
CA PHE A 74 -3.89 1.91 -7.86
C PHE A 74 -3.17 0.80 -7.11
N TRP A 75 -1.86 0.94 -6.97
CA TRP A 75 -1.05 -0.02 -6.23
C TRP A 75 -1.09 0.30 -4.74
N VAL A 76 -1.20 -0.74 -3.92
CA VAL A 76 -1.15 -0.65 -2.46
C VAL A 76 -0.06 -1.59 -1.96
N PHE A 77 0.76 -1.09 -1.04
CA PHE A 77 1.81 -1.84 -0.39
C PHE A 77 1.22 -2.72 0.70
N TYR A 78 1.63 -3.98 0.75
CA TYR A 78 1.29 -4.93 1.79
C TYR A 78 2.58 -5.43 2.45
N GLN A 79 2.55 -5.46 3.78
CA GLN A 79 3.55 -6.09 4.62
C GLN A 79 2.82 -6.75 5.78
N ASP A 80 3.19 -7.99 6.09
CA ASP A 80 2.62 -8.72 7.22
C ASP A 80 2.90 -7.98 8.54
N PRO A 81 1.95 -7.79 9.47
CA PRO A 81 2.22 -7.17 10.76
C PRO A 81 3.23 -7.95 11.64
N VAL A 82 3.41 -9.25 11.41
CA VAL A 82 4.35 -10.10 12.16
C VAL A 82 5.74 -10.11 11.48
N VAL A 83 6.22 -8.93 11.05
CA VAL A 83 7.58 -8.80 10.45
C VAL A 83 8.68 -8.91 11.49
N PHE A 84 8.40 -8.60 12.76
CA PHE A 84 9.44 -8.31 13.73
C PHE A 84 9.57 -9.40 14.79
N GLU A 85 10.76 -9.97 14.91
CA GLU A 85 11.20 -10.77 16.06
C GLU A 85 12.29 -9.98 16.79
N GLU A 86 12.07 -9.70 18.07
CA GLU A 86 13.01 -8.92 18.90
C GLU A 86 13.39 -7.53 18.34
N GLY A 87 12.51 -6.93 17.53
CA GLY A 87 12.76 -5.64 16.88
C GLY A 87 13.55 -5.71 15.58
N PHE A 88 13.85 -6.91 15.08
CA PHE A 88 14.48 -7.14 13.79
C PHE A 88 13.48 -7.72 12.79
N GLU A 89 13.56 -7.27 11.54
CA GLU A 89 12.79 -7.88 10.46
C GLU A 89 13.21 -9.35 10.28
N THR A 90 12.25 -10.26 10.33
CA THR A 90 12.45 -11.67 10.00
C THR A 90 12.51 -11.83 8.49
N LYS A 91 13.22 -12.86 8.03
CA LYS A 91 13.25 -13.24 6.62
C LYS A 91 11.84 -13.47 6.06
N GLU A 92 10.98 -14.11 6.85
CA GLU A 92 9.58 -14.37 6.51
C GLU A 92 8.80 -13.07 6.35
N GLY A 93 9.04 -12.09 7.23
CA GLY A 93 8.49 -10.75 7.13
C GLY A 93 8.89 -10.02 5.84
N ILE A 94 10.16 -10.07 5.46
CA ILE A 94 10.64 -9.49 4.20
C ILE A 94 10.03 -10.23 2.99
N GLU A 95 9.97 -11.56 3.05
CA GLU A 95 9.39 -12.39 1.98
C GLU A 95 7.86 -12.20 1.83
N SER A 96 7.19 -11.70 2.87
CA SER A 96 5.77 -11.37 2.86
C SER A 96 5.42 -10.09 2.12
N VAL A 97 6.42 -9.25 1.80
CA VAL A 97 6.20 -7.94 1.16
C VAL A 97 5.63 -8.13 -0.24
N ALA A 98 4.50 -7.48 -0.49
CA ALA A 98 3.79 -7.54 -1.74
C ALA A 98 3.21 -6.19 -2.15
N PHE A 99 2.99 -6.05 -3.45
CA PHE A 99 2.40 -4.89 -4.08
C PHE A 99 1.12 -5.37 -4.74
N CYS A 100 0.00 -4.78 -4.35
CA CYS A 100 -1.33 -5.23 -4.78
C CYS A 100 -1.98 -4.18 -5.68
N LEU A 101 -2.28 -4.53 -6.93
CA LEU A 101 -3.07 -3.68 -7.80
C LEU A 101 -4.53 -3.77 -7.35
N CYS A 102 -5.05 -2.66 -6.88
CA CYS A 102 -6.36 -2.58 -6.27
C CYS A 102 -7.33 -1.84 -7.18
N LYS A 103 -8.56 -2.33 -7.22
CA LYS A 103 -9.72 -1.61 -7.76
C LYS A 103 -10.64 -1.22 -6.62
N LYS A 104 -10.97 0.07 -6.50
CA LYS A 104 -11.98 0.54 -5.55
C LYS A 104 -13.33 -0.12 -5.86
N ILE A 105 -13.93 -0.72 -4.84
CA ILE A 105 -15.31 -1.23 -4.87
C ILE A 105 -16.23 -0.23 -4.17
N GLU A 106 -15.84 0.23 -2.99
CA GLU A 106 -16.65 1.09 -2.13
C GLU A 106 -15.76 2.03 -1.31
N ILE A 107 -16.25 3.24 -1.04
CA ILE A 107 -15.65 4.16 -0.07
C ILE A 107 -16.35 3.91 1.26
N VAL A 108 -15.63 3.39 2.24
CA VAL A 108 -16.16 3.10 3.59
C VAL A 108 -16.14 4.37 4.44
N GLU A 109 -15.04 5.13 4.41
CA GLU A 109 -14.86 6.34 5.20
C GLU A 109 -13.95 7.34 4.48
N ILE A 110 -14.28 8.63 4.55
CA ILE A 110 -13.34 9.72 4.25
C ILE A 110 -13.30 10.64 5.46
N ALA A 111 -12.11 10.85 6.00
CA ALA A 111 -11.84 11.80 7.06
C ALA A 111 -10.69 12.73 6.64
N THR A 112 -10.45 13.79 7.41
CA THR A 112 -9.44 14.81 7.08
C THR A 112 -8.05 14.22 6.79
N LYS A 113 -7.66 13.16 7.50
CA LYS A 113 -6.29 12.60 7.50
C LYS A 113 -6.18 11.18 6.95
N LYS A 114 -7.30 10.56 6.57
CA LYS A 114 -7.35 9.16 6.12
C LYS A 114 -8.55 8.93 5.22
N MET A 115 -8.46 7.90 4.39
CA MET A 115 -9.62 7.31 3.73
C MET A 115 -9.57 5.80 3.92
N THR A 116 -10.74 5.19 4.09
CA THR A 116 -10.89 3.74 4.15
C THR A 116 -11.73 3.28 2.97
N LEU A 117 -11.20 2.32 2.22
CA LEU A 117 -11.76 1.81 0.98
C LEU A 117 -11.95 0.31 1.08
N LYS A 118 -13.05 -0.20 0.53
CA LYS A 118 -13.16 -1.60 0.16
C LYS A 118 -12.61 -1.77 -1.25
N VAL A 119 -11.60 -2.61 -1.40
CA VAL A 119 -10.89 -2.82 -2.66
C VAL A 119 -10.95 -4.27 -3.09
N LYS A 120 -10.90 -4.50 -4.41
CA LYS A 120 -10.69 -5.82 -5.00
C LYS A 120 -9.27 -5.94 -5.52
N ILE A 121 -8.60 -7.04 -5.19
CA ILE A 121 -7.24 -7.33 -5.67
C ILE A 121 -7.32 -7.83 -7.10
N LEU A 122 -6.62 -7.16 -8.01
CA LEU A 122 -6.52 -7.52 -9.42
C LEU A 122 -5.21 -8.23 -9.75
N GLU A 123 -4.12 -7.80 -9.14
CA GLU A 123 -2.77 -8.32 -9.35
C GLU A 123 -1.98 -8.25 -8.05
N VAL A 124 -1.02 -9.17 -7.88
CA VAL A 124 -0.12 -9.22 -6.73
C VAL A 124 1.29 -9.45 -7.25
N MET A 125 2.21 -8.55 -6.90
CA MET A 125 3.64 -8.67 -7.18
C MET A 125 4.44 -8.72 -5.88
N THR A 126 5.07 -9.86 -5.62
CA THR A 126 6.02 -10.02 -4.50
C THR A 126 7.39 -9.44 -4.85
N LEU A 127 8.20 -9.10 -3.85
CA LEU A 127 9.58 -8.64 -4.06
C LEU A 127 10.38 -9.60 -4.97
N LYS A 128 10.22 -10.92 -4.76
CA LYS A 128 10.90 -11.96 -5.57
C LYS A 128 10.50 -11.93 -7.05
N GLN A 129 9.24 -11.61 -7.35
CA GLN A 129 8.79 -11.49 -8.73
C GLN A 129 9.33 -10.20 -9.37
N MET A 130 9.38 -9.11 -8.61
CA MET A 130 9.93 -7.83 -9.08
C MET A 130 11.44 -7.89 -9.34
N SER A 131 12.22 -8.58 -8.50
CA SER A 131 13.66 -8.73 -8.73
C SER A 131 13.94 -9.40 -10.07
N ASN A 132 13.10 -10.36 -10.47
CA ASN A 132 13.26 -11.09 -11.72
C ASN A 132 12.82 -10.29 -12.96
N LEU A 133 12.03 -9.23 -12.80
CA LEU A 133 11.66 -8.31 -13.90
C LEU A 133 12.80 -7.36 -14.28
N SER A 134 13.78 -7.16 -13.37
CA SER A 134 14.85 -6.18 -13.55
C SER A 134 15.93 -6.59 -14.57
N GLU A 135 15.95 -7.83 -15.06
CA GLU A 135 16.88 -8.27 -16.10
C GLU A 135 16.42 -7.97 -17.54
N GLY A 136 15.20 -7.43 -17.74
CA GLY A 136 14.64 -7.28 -19.09
C GLY A 136 13.82 -6.03 -19.38
N THR A 137 13.62 -5.09 -18.45
CA THR A 137 12.81 -3.89 -18.78
C THR A 137 13.09 -2.71 -17.86
N SER A 138 13.05 -1.50 -18.45
CA SER A 138 13.16 -0.15 -17.83
C SER A 138 12.10 0.17 -16.75
N ARG A 139 11.43 -0.83 -16.17
CA ARG A 139 10.24 -0.76 -15.30
C ARG A 139 10.55 -0.60 -13.80
N VAL A 140 11.82 -0.60 -13.40
CA VAL A 140 12.23 -0.78 -11.98
C VAL A 140 12.98 0.44 -11.40
N ALA A 141 13.15 1.52 -12.17
CA ALA A 141 13.99 2.66 -11.76
C ALA A 141 13.54 3.30 -10.43
N ASN A 142 12.23 3.36 -10.15
CA ASN A 142 11.71 3.99 -8.92
C ASN A 142 11.59 3.04 -7.71
N VAL A 143 11.53 1.71 -7.91
CA VAL A 143 11.42 0.77 -6.79
C VAL A 143 12.74 0.66 -6.02
N LYS A 144 13.88 0.78 -6.72
CA LYS A 144 15.20 0.78 -6.08
C LYS A 144 15.36 1.96 -5.11
N GLU A 145 14.77 3.12 -5.38
CA GLU A 145 14.87 4.28 -4.48
C GLU A 145 13.98 4.16 -3.24
N VAL A 146 12.78 3.58 -3.36
CA VAL A 146 11.90 3.32 -2.20
C VAL A 146 12.48 2.22 -1.30
N VAL A 147 13.00 1.16 -1.91
CA VAL A 147 13.71 0.09 -1.18
C VAL A 147 15.00 0.66 -0.56
N ALA A 148 15.84 1.36 -1.33
CA ALA A 148 17.08 1.92 -0.81
C ALA A 148 16.86 2.99 0.28
N SER A 149 15.81 3.80 0.23
CA SER A 149 15.50 4.78 1.29
C SER A 149 15.03 4.11 2.59
N ASN A 150 14.29 3.01 2.51
CA ASN A 150 13.91 2.23 3.69
C ASN A 150 15.07 1.39 4.27
N TYR A 151 16.05 0.99 3.44
CA TYR A 151 17.20 0.17 3.87
C TYR A 151 18.51 0.97 4.09
N ALA A 152 18.57 2.26 3.75
CA ALA A 152 19.77 3.09 3.93
C ALA A 152 20.11 3.36 5.40
N ASP A 153 19.15 3.22 6.32
CA ASP A 153 19.36 3.42 7.76
C ASP A 153 19.86 2.16 8.51
N ILE A 154 20.07 1.02 7.84
CA ILE A 154 20.55 -0.23 8.48
C ILE A 154 22.09 -0.36 8.46
N LYS A 155 22.81 0.68 8.01
CA LYS A 155 24.28 0.72 8.13
C LYS A 155 24.76 1.98 8.83
N LYS A 156 24.59 2.05 10.15
CA LYS A 156 25.53 2.73 11.05
C LYS A 156 25.70 1.95 12.34
#